data_AF-A0A944D291-F1
#
_entry.id   AF-A0A944D291-F1
#
_cell.length_a   1.000
_cell.length_b   1.000
_cell.length_c   1.000
_cell.angle_alpha   90.00
_cell.angle_beta   90.00
_cell.angle_gamma   90.00
#
_symmetry.space_group_name_H-M   'P 1'
#
loop_
_entity.id
_entity.type
_entity.pdbx_description
1 polymer ?
#
loop_
_entity_poly.entity_id
_entity_poly.type
_entity_poly.pdbx_seq_one_letter_code
_entity_poly.pdbx_strand_id
1 'polypeptide(L)'
;MEILKFYLEMGLEHVLDPNGYDHVLFLAALVLPFTLKKIPQAVYLASVFTLTHCISLALSAFGIATVNPSLIEFLIPLSILLLLGINIKNALQHQGPKTGFMAYGSTALFGLIHGFGFSNYFKILVAGQESKTNALLGFALGIELAQLCVLVCVMLGSALLISIFKIQRPRWVMVLSGVLCLITLPLAYKSFLALLGAL
;
A
#
# COMPACT_ATOMS: atom_id res chain seq x y z
N MET A 1 0.49 17.70 -21.96
CA MET A 1 0.18 16.26 -22.10
C MET A 1 1.37 15.41 -21.66
N GLU A 2 2.59 15.69 -22.15
CA GLU A 2 3.83 14.96 -21.79
C GLU A 2 4.12 14.89 -20.29
N ILE A 3 3.98 16.00 -19.55
CA ILE A 3 4.23 16.03 -18.09
C ILE A 3 3.30 15.08 -17.33
N LEU A 4 1.99 15.12 -17.63
CA LEU A 4 1.02 14.26 -16.95
C LEU A 4 1.30 12.79 -17.22
N LYS A 5 1.65 12.45 -18.46
CA LYS A 5 1.99 11.08 -18.87
C LYS A 5 3.24 10.57 -18.16
N PHE A 6 4.29 11.39 -18.09
CA PHE A 6 5.53 11.06 -17.39
C PHE A 6 5.28 10.73 -15.89
N TYR A 7 4.53 11.57 -15.19
CA TYR A 7 4.22 11.30 -13.77
C TYR A 7 3.25 10.14 -13.59
N LEU A 8 2.36 9.88 -14.54
CA LEU A 8 1.50 8.69 -14.54
C LEU A 8 2.32 7.41 -14.65
N GLU A 9 3.26 7.35 -15.60
CA GLU A 9 4.17 6.20 -15.75
C GLU A 9 5.01 6.02 -14.48
N MET A 10 5.54 7.12 -13.92
CA MET A 10 6.28 7.08 -12.65
C MET A 10 5.42 6.55 -11.49
N GLY A 11 4.14 6.93 -11.40
CA GLY A 11 3.23 6.43 -10.38
C GLY A 11 2.93 4.93 -10.53
N LEU A 12 2.81 4.46 -11.78
CA LEU A 12 2.69 3.04 -12.11
C LEU A 12 3.94 2.26 -11.67
N GLU A 13 5.11 2.73 -12.08
CA GLU A 13 6.40 2.11 -11.75
C GLU A 13 6.67 2.13 -10.25
N HIS A 14 6.28 3.20 -9.55
CA HIS A 14 6.43 3.29 -8.09
C HIS A 14 5.70 2.16 -7.35
N VAL A 15 4.47 1.82 -7.77
CA VAL A 15 3.68 0.76 -7.13
C VAL A 15 4.11 -0.63 -7.60
N LEU A 16 4.55 -0.77 -8.85
CA LEU A 16 4.86 -2.05 -9.48
C LEU A 16 6.36 -2.40 -9.48
N ASP A 17 7.22 -1.59 -8.85
CA ASP A 17 8.66 -1.81 -8.78
C ASP A 17 8.98 -3.15 -8.08
N PRO A 18 9.63 -4.11 -8.77
CA PRO A 18 10.05 -5.37 -8.16
C PRO A 18 11.02 -5.19 -6.99
N ASN A 19 11.73 -4.07 -6.89
CA ASN A 19 12.64 -3.75 -5.79
C ASN A 19 11.94 -3.04 -4.62
N GLY A 20 10.78 -2.44 -4.86
CA GLY A 20 9.95 -1.68 -3.93
C GLY A 20 8.56 -2.30 -3.76
N TYR A 21 8.50 -3.61 -3.50
CA TYR A 21 7.27 -4.40 -3.53
C TYR A 21 6.37 -4.24 -2.29
N ASP A 22 6.64 -3.25 -1.42
CA ASP A 22 5.89 -2.99 -0.19
C ASP A 22 4.45 -2.53 -0.45
N HIS A 23 4.21 -1.75 -1.51
CA HIS A 23 2.87 -1.41 -1.98
C HIS A 23 2.07 -2.66 -2.37
N VAL A 24 2.67 -3.55 -3.15
CA VAL A 24 2.02 -4.81 -3.57
C VAL A 24 1.71 -5.68 -2.37
N LEU A 25 2.64 -5.79 -1.40
CA LEU A 25 2.41 -6.52 -0.15
C LEU A 25 1.26 -5.92 0.66
N PHE A 26 1.25 -4.59 0.81
CA PHE A 26 0.19 -3.88 1.52
C PHE A 26 -1.17 -4.09 0.86
N LEU A 27 -1.27 -3.90 -0.46
CA LEU A 27 -2.50 -4.08 -1.22
C LEU A 27 -2.97 -5.53 -1.15
N ALA A 28 -2.06 -6.50 -1.30
CA ALA A 28 -2.38 -7.91 -1.14
C ALA A 28 -2.95 -8.17 0.26
N ALA A 29 -2.30 -7.68 1.32
CA ALA A 29 -2.78 -7.81 2.69
C ALA A 29 -4.17 -7.14 2.89
N LEU A 30 -4.38 -5.97 2.29
CA LEU A 30 -5.64 -5.21 2.38
C LEU A 30 -6.81 -5.96 1.74
N VAL A 31 -6.61 -6.52 0.54
CA VAL A 31 -7.73 -7.08 -0.25
C VAL A 31 -7.90 -8.59 -0.13
N LEU A 32 -6.90 -9.31 0.38
CA LEU A 32 -6.95 -10.76 0.59
C LEU A 32 -8.23 -11.25 1.31
N PRO A 33 -8.76 -10.55 2.33
CA PRO A 33 -9.99 -10.98 3.00
C PRO A 33 -11.28 -10.62 2.24
N PHE A 34 -11.24 -9.89 1.11
CA PHE A 34 -12.42 -9.48 0.33
C PHE A 34 -12.85 -10.45 -0.78
N THR A 35 -14.14 -10.81 -0.83
CA THR A 35 -14.70 -11.57 -1.95
C THR A 35 -14.86 -10.68 -3.18
N LEU A 36 -15.05 -11.26 -4.37
CA LEU A 36 -15.39 -10.50 -5.59
C LEU A 36 -16.65 -9.61 -5.42
N LYS A 37 -17.60 -9.99 -4.56
CA LYS A 37 -18.77 -9.14 -4.22
C LYS A 37 -18.41 -7.84 -3.49
N LYS A 38 -17.16 -7.71 -3.02
CA LYS A 38 -16.65 -6.57 -2.24
C LYS A 38 -15.61 -5.74 -3.00
N ILE A 39 -15.51 -5.91 -4.32
CA ILE A 39 -14.65 -5.07 -5.18
C ILE A 39 -14.91 -3.57 -4.96
N PRO A 40 -16.16 -3.07 -4.91
CA PRO A 40 -16.38 -1.63 -4.71
C PRO A 40 -15.78 -1.10 -3.41
N GLN A 41 -15.85 -1.87 -2.32
CA GLN A 41 -15.25 -1.48 -1.04
C GLN A 41 -13.72 -1.54 -1.08
N ALA A 42 -13.16 -2.52 -1.78
CA ALA A 42 -11.71 -2.64 -1.96
C ALA A 42 -11.16 -1.47 -2.79
N VAL A 43 -11.86 -1.09 -3.87
CA VAL A 43 -11.54 0.09 -4.69
C VAL A 43 -11.58 1.36 -3.83
N TYR A 44 -12.63 1.54 -3.03
CA TYR A 44 -12.73 2.73 -2.18
C TYR A 44 -11.59 2.81 -1.14
N LEU A 45 -11.18 1.68 -0.55
CA LEU A 45 -10.02 1.63 0.34
C LEU A 45 -8.72 1.97 -0.40
N ALA A 46 -8.53 1.45 -1.62
CA ALA A 46 -7.38 1.81 -2.45
C ALA A 46 -7.35 3.32 -2.76
N SER A 47 -8.48 3.93 -3.13
CA SER A 47 -8.56 5.36 -3.37
C SER A 47 -8.29 6.20 -2.12
N VAL A 48 -8.72 5.74 -0.93
CA VAL A 48 -8.38 6.37 0.36
C VAL A 48 -6.88 6.31 0.61
N PHE A 49 -6.23 5.19 0.31
CA PHE A 49 -4.77 5.07 0.36
C PHE A 49 -4.11 6.06 -0.59
N THR A 50 -4.50 6.09 -1.88
CA THR A 50 -3.93 7.02 -2.87
C THR A 50 -4.05 8.47 -2.43
N LEU A 51 -5.25 8.86 -1.97
CA LEU A 51 -5.49 10.22 -1.51
C LEU A 51 -4.56 10.61 -0.36
N THR A 52 -4.47 9.77 0.66
CA THR A 52 -3.65 10.03 1.85
C THR A 52 -2.14 9.94 1.56
N HIS A 53 -1.74 9.04 0.67
CA HIS A 53 -0.38 8.97 0.14
C HIS A 53 0.03 10.26 -0.58
N CYS A 54 -0.81 10.73 -1.50
CA CYS A 54 -0.59 11.98 -2.22
C CYS A 54 -0.59 13.21 -1.30
N ILE A 55 -1.33 13.19 -0.19
CA ILE A 55 -1.25 14.23 0.83
C ILE A 55 0.17 14.28 1.43
N SER A 56 0.77 13.16 1.82
CA SER A 56 2.16 13.15 2.32
C SER A 56 3.17 13.66 1.30
N LEU A 57 3.02 13.28 0.03
CA LEU A 57 3.86 13.78 -1.06
C LEU A 57 3.71 15.28 -1.23
N ALA A 58 2.48 15.80 -1.22
CA ALA A 58 2.21 17.22 -1.33
C ALA A 58 2.83 17.99 -0.16
N LEU A 59 2.62 17.52 1.08
CA LEU A 59 3.19 18.15 2.27
C LEU A 59 4.72 18.29 2.16
N SER A 60 5.41 17.27 1.64
CA SER A 60 6.86 17.34 1.42
C SER A 60 7.25 18.22 0.23
N ALA A 61 6.56 18.10 -0.90
CA ALA A 61 6.82 18.84 -2.13
C ALA A 61 6.66 20.37 -1.96
N PHE A 62 5.74 20.79 -1.09
CA PHE A 62 5.53 22.19 -0.71
C PHE A 62 6.38 22.62 0.50
N GLY A 63 7.18 21.72 1.07
CA GLY A 63 8.06 22.03 2.21
C GLY A 63 7.33 22.24 3.53
N ILE A 64 6.09 21.76 3.66
CA ILE A 64 5.24 21.91 4.84
C ILE A 64 5.63 20.89 5.92
N ALA A 65 5.95 19.65 5.53
CA ALA A 65 6.35 18.61 6.47
C ALA A 65 7.51 17.76 5.92
N THR A 66 8.40 17.37 6.83
CA THR A 66 9.50 16.42 6.58
C THR A 66 9.55 15.43 7.72
N VAL A 67 9.69 14.15 7.40
CA VAL A 67 9.77 13.08 8.40
C VAL A 67 11.11 12.35 8.25
N ASN A 68 11.62 11.81 9.35
CA ASN A 68 12.84 11.00 9.35
C ASN A 68 12.64 9.77 8.43
N PRO A 69 13.46 9.61 7.36
CA PRO A 69 13.34 8.49 6.43
C PRO A 69 13.47 7.12 7.11
N SER A 70 14.47 6.94 7.99
CA SER A 70 14.72 5.68 8.68
C SER A 70 13.54 5.25 9.56
N LEU A 71 12.83 6.23 10.16
CA LEU A 71 11.61 5.94 10.91
C LEU A 71 10.48 5.47 9.98
N ILE A 72 10.25 6.17 8.87
CA ILE A 72 9.18 5.82 7.93
C ILE A 72 9.44 4.47 7.26
N GLU A 73 10.67 4.23 6.80
CA GLU A 73 11.09 2.95 6.20
C GLU A 73 10.91 1.76 7.14
N PHE A 74 10.98 1.97 8.46
CA PHE A 74 10.64 0.95 9.45
C PHE A 74 9.13 0.82 9.68
N LEU A 75 8.40 1.94 9.73
CA LEU A 75 6.95 1.94 9.94
C LEU A 75 6.18 1.29 8.79
N ILE A 76 6.66 1.36 7.54
CA ILE A 76 6.02 0.73 6.38
C ILE A 76 5.88 -0.80 6.57
N PRO A 77 6.95 -1.60 6.68
CA PRO A 77 6.83 -3.05 6.84
C PRO A 77 6.18 -3.44 8.17
N LEU A 78 6.38 -2.66 9.24
CA LEU A 78 5.68 -2.88 10.51
C LEU A 78 4.16 -2.76 10.34
N SER A 79 3.70 -1.77 9.58
CA SER A 79 2.29 -1.53 9.31
C SER A 79 1.65 -2.69 8.53
N ILE A 80 2.37 -3.25 7.58
CA ILE A 80 1.96 -4.43 6.80
C ILE A 80 1.84 -5.65 7.72
N LEU A 81 2.84 -5.90 8.58
CA LEU A 81 2.80 -7.00 9.55
C LEU A 81 1.60 -6.89 10.52
N LEU A 82 1.27 -5.67 10.97
CA LEU A 82 0.10 -5.43 11.81
C LEU A 82 -1.20 -5.79 11.08
N LEU A 83 -1.35 -5.36 9.82
CA LEU A 83 -2.52 -5.69 8.99
C LEU A 83 -2.65 -7.21 8.76
N LEU A 84 -1.54 -7.88 8.47
CA LEU A 84 -1.50 -9.34 8.30
C LEU A 84 -1.86 -10.07 9.61
N GLY A 85 -1.40 -9.58 10.76
CA GLY A 85 -1.79 -10.10 12.06
C GLY A 85 -3.29 -9.97 12.33
N ILE A 86 -3.88 -8.82 11.96
CA ILE A 86 -5.34 -8.60 12.03
C ILE A 86 -6.07 -9.58 11.12
N ASN A 87 -5.58 -9.82 9.90
CA ASN A 87 -6.18 -10.80 8.97
C ASN A 87 -6.16 -12.22 9.54
N ILE A 88 -5.04 -12.66 10.10
CA ILE A 88 -4.91 -13.98 10.74
C ILE A 88 -5.88 -14.10 11.92
N LYS A 89 -5.92 -13.09 12.79
CA LYS A 89 -6.84 -13.05 13.93
C LYS A 89 -8.31 -13.14 13.49
N ASN A 90 -8.72 -12.34 12.52
CA ASN A 90 -10.09 -12.35 12.01
C ASN A 90 -10.44 -13.70 11.35
N ALA A 91 -9.50 -14.29 10.61
CA ALA A 91 -9.66 -15.61 9.99
C ALA A 91 -9.84 -16.72 11.04
N LEU A 92 -9.04 -16.73 12.10
CA LEU A 92 -9.19 -17.68 13.22
C LEU A 92 -10.57 -17.55 13.89
N GLN A 93 -11.06 -16.32 14.04
CA GLN A 93 -12.37 -16.01 14.62
C GLN A 93 -13.54 -16.14 13.63
N HIS A 94 -13.29 -16.61 12.40
CA HIS A 94 -14.30 -16.70 11.32
C HIS A 94 -15.03 -15.38 11.04
N GLN A 95 -14.37 -14.25 11.29
CA GLN A 95 -14.89 -12.92 11.02
C GLN A 95 -14.57 -12.50 9.58
N GLY A 96 -15.54 -11.87 8.92
CA GLY A 96 -15.33 -11.22 7.63
C GLY A 96 -14.46 -9.96 7.73
N PRO A 97 -14.05 -9.39 6.58
CA PRO A 97 -13.29 -8.16 6.55
C PRO A 97 -14.05 -7.00 7.19
N LYS A 98 -13.32 -6.12 7.88
CA LYS A 98 -13.87 -4.87 8.42
C LYS A 98 -13.93 -3.82 7.30
N THR A 99 -15.06 -3.16 7.12
CA THR A 99 -15.28 -2.12 6.10
C THR A 99 -15.93 -0.85 6.68
N GLY A 100 -15.60 -0.54 7.95
CA GLY A 100 -16.14 0.61 8.68
C GLY A 100 -15.07 1.66 8.97
N PHE A 101 -15.40 2.63 9.83
CA PHE A 101 -14.53 3.75 10.20
C PHE A 101 -13.09 3.33 10.53
N MET A 102 -12.92 2.25 11.30
CA MET A 102 -11.60 1.75 11.68
C MET A 102 -10.77 1.24 10.48
N ALA A 103 -11.42 0.64 9.47
CA ALA A 103 -10.74 0.16 8.26
C ALA A 103 -10.30 1.33 7.37
N TYR A 104 -11.15 2.34 7.22
CA TYR A 104 -10.79 3.56 6.48
C TYR A 104 -9.72 4.36 7.19
N GLY A 105 -9.82 4.53 8.51
CA GLY A 105 -8.84 5.25 9.32
C GLY A 105 -7.46 4.58 9.32
N SER A 106 -7.41 3.25 9.43
CA SER A 106 -6.14 2.51 9.31
C SER A 106 -5.55 2.61 7.90
N THR A 107 -6.37 2.46 6.85
CA THR A 107 -5.91 2.61 5.46
C THR A 107 -5.38 4.01 5.16
N ALA A 108 -6.04 5.05 5.70
CA ALA A 108 -5.57 6.43 5.59
C ALA A 108 -4.24 6.64 6.33
N LEU A 109 -4.09 6.09 7.53
CA LEU A 109 -2.83 6.13 8.28
C LEU A 109 -1.70 5.43 7.50
N PHE A 110 -2.00 4.27 6.90
CA PHE A 110 -1.02 3.56 6.08
C PHE A 110 -0.63 4.37 4.84
N GLY A 111 -1.59 4.95 4.11
CA GLY A 111 -1.30 5.81 2.97
C GLY A 111 -0.42 7.00 3.36
N LEU A 112 -0.69 7.66 4.51
CA LEU A 112 0.14 8.75 5.00
C LEU A 112 1.59 8.31 5.27
N ILE A 113 1.78 7.24 6.06
CA ILE A 113 3.11 6.71 6.40
C ILE A 113 3.85 6.35 5.13
N HIS A 114 3.20 5.61 4.25
CA HIS A 114 3.80 5.11 3.01
C HIS A 114 4.19 6.26 2.07
N GLY A 115 3.34 7.28 1.93
CA GLY A 115 3.63 8.47 1.14
C GLY A 115 4.84 9.24 1.61
N PHE A 116 5.10 9.30 2.92
CA PHE A 116 6.33 9.90 3.43
C PHE A 116 7.60 9.09 3.10
N GLY A 117 7.48 7.80 2.79
CA GLY A 117 8.61 6.96 2.41
C GLY A 117 9.21 7.39 1.07
N PHE A 118 8.36 7.87 0.16
CA PHE A 118 8.77 8.36 -1.16
C PHE A 118 8.88 9.89 -1.25
N SER A 119 8.40 10.62 -0.24
CA SER A 119 8.16 12.06 -0.36
C SER A 119 9.42 12.88 -0.58
N ASN A 120 10.55 12.49 0.01
CA ASN A 120 11.83 13.22 -0.17
C ASN A 120 12.34 13.11 -1.61
N TYR A 121 12.28 11.93 -2.20
CA TYR A 121 12.65 11.72 -3.60
C TYR A 121 11.69 12.49 -4.53
N PHE A 122 10.39 12.40 -4.28
CA PHE A 122 9.39 13.15 -5.04
C PHE A 122 9.60 14.66 -4.97
N LYS A 123 9.93 15.19 -3.78
CA LYS A 123 10.25 16.62 -3.58
C LYS A 123 11.40 17.08 -4.46
N ILE A 124 12.45 16.25 -4.62
CA ILE A 124 13.60 16.56 -5.48
C ILE A 124 13.17 16.53 -6.96
N LEU A 125 12.40 15.52 -7.37
CA LEU A 125 11.88 15.40 -8.74
C LEU A 125 11.04 16.60 -9.19
N VAL A 126 10.19 17.11 -8.30
CA VAL A 126 9.33 18.26 -8.60
C VAL A 126 9.97 19.61 -8.27
N ALA A 127 11.25 19.62 -7.86
CA ALA A 127 11.99 20.85 -7.65
C ALA A 127 12.18 21.58 -8.98
N GLY A 128 11.79 22.85 -9.04
CA GLY A 128 11.87 23.64 -10.27
C GLY A 128 10.75 23.38 -11.29
N GLN A 129 9.80 22.48 -11.02
CA GLN A 129 8.62 22.31 -11.87
C GLN A 129 7.63 23.47 -11.65
N GLU A 130 7.18 24.11 -12.74
CA GLU A 130 6.19 25.19 -12.68
C GLU A 130 4.84 24.73 -12.12
N SER A 131 4.46 23.47 -12.35
CA SER A 131 3.19 22.90 -11.89
C SER A 131 3.37 21.62 -11.09
N LYS A 132 3.72 21.76 -9.81
CA LYS A 132 3.76 20.65 -8.84
C LYS A 132 2.43 19.92 -8.71
N THR A 133 1.32 20.62 -8.92
CA THR A 133 -0.04 20.05 -8.87
C THR A 133 -0.28 19.07 -10.01
N ASN A 134 0.14 19.39 -11.24
CA ASN A 134 0.03 18.46 -12.36
C ASN A 134 0.91 17.22 -12.18
N ALA A 135 2.09 17.39 -11.56
CA ALA A 135 2.95 16.27 -11.20
C ALA A 135 2.27 15.34 -10.18
N LEU A 136 1.70 15.91 -9.11
CA LEU A 136 0.94 15.15 -8.10
C LEU A 136 -0.27 14.42 -8.70
N LEU A 137 -1.03 15.08 -9.58
CA LEU A 137 -2.19 14.48 -10.23
C LEU A 137 -1.80 13.32 -11.15
N GLY A 138 -0.77 13.50 -11.97
CA GLY A 138 -0.26 12.42 -12.83
C GLY A 138 0.18 11.22 -12.01
N PHE A 139 0.97 11.47 -10.96
CA PHE A 139 1.45 10.43 -10.05
C PHE A 139 0.32 9.70 -9.34
N ALA A 140 -0.68 10.44 -8.84
CA ALA A 140 -1.87 9.87 -8.21
C ALA A 140 -2.65 8.94 -9.15
N LEU A 141 -2.83 9.35 -10.41
CA LEU A 141 -3.50 8.52 -11.42
C LEU A 141 -2.69 7.25 -11.71
N GLY A 142 -1.37 7.34 -11.78
CA GLY A 142 -0.47 6.19 -11.93
C GLY A 142 -0.62 5.19 -10.79
N ILE A 143 -0.61 5.68 -9.54
CA ILE A 143 -0.83 4.86 -8.34
C ILE A 143 -2.18 4.15 -8.41
N GLU A 144 -3.26 4.91 -8.64
CA GLU A 144 -4.62 4.35 -8.65
C GLU A 144 -4.76 3.24 -9.70
N LEU A 145 -4.23 3.45 -10.90
CA LEU A 145 -4.23 2.44 -11.97
C LEU A 145 -3.48 1.17 -11.55
N ALA A 146 -2.27 1.32 -11.00
CA ALA A 146 -1.48 0.19 -10.53
C ALA A 146 -2.18 -0.59 -9.42
N GLN A 147 -2.78 0.12 -8.45
CA GLN A 147 -3.51 -0.48 -7.35
C GLN A 147 -4.73 -1.27 -7.82
N LEU A 148 -5.49 -0.73 -8.78
CA LEU A 148 -6.63 -1.44 -9.37
C LEU A 148 -6.19 -2.73 -10.05
N CYS A 149 -5.07 -2.72 -10.78
CA CYS A 149 -4.49 -3.92 -11.37
C CYS A 149 -4.13 -4.95 -10.29
N VAL A 150 -3.37 -4.56 -9.27
CA VAL A 150 -2.95 -5.46 -8.17
C VAL A 150 -4.17 -6.04 -7.44
N LEU A 151 -5.14 -5.19 -7.09
CA LEU A 151 -6.38 -5.59 -6.42
C LEU A 151 -7.13 -6.66 -7.21
N VAL A 152 -7.33 -6.42 -8.51
CA VAL A 152 -8.05 -7.36 -9.39
C VAL A 152 -7.29 -8.68 -9.49
N CYS A 153 -5.97 -8.63 -9.69
CA CYS A 153 -5.13 -9.83 -9.75
C CYS A 153 -5.19 -10.66 -8.47
N VAL A 154 -5.06 -10.04 -7.30
CA VAL A 154 -5.08 -10.74 -6.00
C VAL A 154 -6.47 -11.32 -5.71
N MET A 155 -7.55 -10.56 -5.97
CA MET A 155 -8.90 -11.01 -5.68
C MET A 155 -9.37 -12.12 -6.63
N LEU A 156 -9.10 -12.00 -7.94
CA LEU A 156 -9.42 -13.04 -8.91
C LEU A 156 -8.56 -14.28 -8.71
N GLY A 157 -7.25 -14.12 -8.50
CA GLY A 157 -6.34 -15.24 -8.22
C GLY A 157 -6.76 -15.99 -6.96
N SER A 158 -7.09 -15.28 -5.88
CA SER A 158 -7.63 -15.88 -4.66
C SER A 158 -8.94 -16.63 -4.91
N ALA A 159 -9.89 -16.03 -5.65
CA ALA A 159 -11.16 -16.67 -5.95
C ALA A 159 -10.99 -17.96 -6.78
N LEU A 160 -10.10 -17.93 -7.78
CA LEU A 160 -9.78 -19.06 -8.63
C LEU A 160 -9.16 -20.20 -7.82
N LEU A 161 -8.12 -19.92 -7.03
CA LEU A 161 -7.42 -20.94 -6.24
C LEU A 161 -8.32 -21.53 -5.14
N ILE A 162 -9.15 -20.71 -4.49
CA ILE A 162 -10.18 -21.18 -3.55
C ILE A 162 -11.14 -22.16 -4.25
N SER A 163 -11.58 -21.82 -5.48
CA SER A 163 -12.51 -22.66 -6.25
C SER A 163 -11.88 -23.99 -6.68
N ILE A 164 -10.64 -23.95 -7.20
CA ILE A 164 -9.91 -25.14 -7.67
C ILE A 164 -9.61 -26.09 -6.51
N PHE A 165 -9.03 -25.57 -5.42
CA PHE A 165 -8.58 -26.39 -4.29
C PHE A 165 -9.67 -26.63 -3.23
N LYS A 166 -10.87 -26.06 -3.41
CA LYS A 166 -12.02 -26.17 -2.49
C LYS A 166 -11.65 -25.79 -1.03
N ILE A 167 -10.80 -24.79 -0.87
CA ILE A 167 -10.29 -24.33 0.43
C ILE A 167 -11.31 -23.38 1.07
N GLN A 168 -11.54 -23.52 2.38
CA GLN A 168 -12.35 -22.55 3.11
C GLN A 168 -11.67 -21.18 3.14
N ARG A 169 -12.44 -20.13 2.87
CA ARG A 169 -11.92 -18.77 2.74
C ARG A 169 -11.12 -18.26 3.96
N PRO A 170 -11.53 -18.50 5.22
CA PRO A 170 -10.72 -18.13 6.38
C PRO A 170 -9.35 -18.83 6.39
N ARG A 171 -9.29 -20.12 6.01
CA ARG A 171 -8.02 -20.85 5.91
C ARG A 171 -7.12 -20.29 4.81
N TRP A 172 -7.70 -19.95 3.65
CA TRP A 172 -6.97 -19.29 2.57
C TRP A 172 -6.33 -17.97 3.02
N VAL A 173 -7.12 -17.10 3.66
CA VAL A 173 -6.64 -15.81 4.18
C VAL A 173 -5.54 -16.01 5.20
N MET A 174 -5.67 -16.98 6.11
CA MET A 174 -4.67 -17.28 7.13
C MET A 174 -3.35 -17.75 6.53
N VAL A 175 -3.40 -18.72 5.62
CA VAL A 175 -2.19 -19.28 4.98
C VAL A 175 -1.47 -18.21 4.17
N LEU A 176 -2.19 -17.48 3.30
CA LEU A 176 -1.55 -16.43 2.51
C LEU A 176 -1.07 -15.27 3.37
N SER A 177 -1.78 -14.89 4.44
CA SER A 177 -1.27 -13.89 5.37
C SER A 177 0.03 -14.34 6.04
N GLY A 178 0.14 -15.63 6.39
CA GLY A 178 1.37 -16.23 6.90
C GLY A 178 2.53 -16.16 5.90
N VAL A 179 2.27 -16.47 4.62
CA VAL A 179 3.27 -16.33 3.54
C VAL A 179 3.70 -14.88 3.38
N LEU A 180 2.76 -13.94 3.34
CA LEU A 180 3.07 -12.51 3.24
C LEU A 180 3.85 -12.01 4.46
N CYS A 181 3.58 -12.52 5.67
CA CYS A 181 4.39 -12.22 6.86
C CYS A 181 5.84 -12.66 6.65
N LEU A 182 6.07 -13.89 6.18
CA LEU A 182 7.43 -14.40 5.93
C LEU A 182 8.18 -13.55 4.89
N ILE A 183 7.49 -13.05 3.87
CA ILE A 183 8.07 -12.16 2.85
C ILE A 183 8.37 -10.77 3.43
N THR A 184 7.55 -10.28 4.36
CA THR A 184 7.67 -8.93 4.94
C THR A 184 8.70 -8.86 6.07
N LEU A 185 8.93 -9.95 6.80
CA LEU A 185 9.84 -10.00 7.96
C LEU A 185 11.28 -9.54 7.63
N PRO A 186 11.93 -9.97 6.53
CA PRO A 186 13.26 -9.49 6.16
C PRO A 186 13.30 -7.98 5.91
N LEU A 187 12.24 -7.41 5.33
CA LEU A 187 12.12 -5.97 5.10
C LEU A 187 12.04 -5.22 6.44
N ALA A 188 11.16 -5.68 7.34
CA ALA A 188 11.03 -5.11 8.68
C ALA A 188 12.35 -5.16 9.47
N TYR A 189 13.07 -6.28 9.42
CA TYR A 189 14.34 -6.46 10.12
C TYR A 189 15.42 -5.52 9.59
N LYS A 190 15.58 -5.42 8.26
CA LYS A 190 16.55 -4.51 7.64
C LYS A 190 16.27 -3.06 7.99
N SER A 191 15.02 -2.61 7.85
CA SER A 191 14.64 -1.23 8.18
C SER A 191 14.79 -0.94 9.68
N PHE A 192 14.57 -1.93 10.54
CA PHE A 192 14.79 -1.78 11.99
C PHE A 192 16.27 -1.58 12.33
N LEU A 193 17.17 -2.37 11.73
CA LEU A 193 18.61 -2.18 11.92
C LEU A 193 19.08 -0.81 11.42
N ALA A 194 18.57 -0.36 10.27
CA ALA A 194 18.86 0.97 9.74
C ALA A 194 18.38 2.08 10.69
N LEU A 195 17.19 1.93 11.28
CA LEU A 195 16.67 2.85 12.29
C LEU A 195 17.56 2.89 13.53
N LEU A 196 18.01 1.74 14.05
CA LEU A 196 18.92 1.68 15.20
C LEU A 196 20.27 2.35 14.92
N GLY A 197 20.81 2.21 13.71
CA GLY A 197 22.06 2.85 13.32
C GLY A 197 21.96 4.37 13.12
N ALA A 198 20.74 4.91 12.98
CA ALA A 198 20.47 6.32 12.80
C ALA A 198 20.16 7.07 14.12
N LEU A 199 20.01 6.35 15.23
CA LEU A 199 19.79 6.86 16.59
C LEU A 199 21.11 7.02 17.35
#